data_AF-A0A950B0D4-F1
#
_entry.id   AF-A0A950B0D4-F1
#
_cell.length_a   1.000
_cell.length_b   1.000
_cell.length_c   1.000
_cell.angle_alpha   90.00
_cell.angle_beta   90.00
_cell.angle_gamma   90.00
#
_symmetry.space_group_name_H-M   'P 1'
#
loop_
_entity.id
_entity.type
_entity.pdbx_description
1 polymer ?
#
loop_
_entity_poly.entity_id
_entity_poly.type
_entity_poly.pdbx_seq_one_letter_code
_entity_poly.pdbx_strand_id
1 'polypeptide(L)'
;MTRSFRPKLLAGGLTRAARTWLLVGGLAAVGVLFLAVFPARTYLDLRHQRQQMLAQIKTTDDANKALDQRIATLHTNAEIERLARAQYNLVRPGEEAYAILPTRQAPRAPGPPTKPKPSPGWLGRTWNRIASIL
;
A
#
# COMPACT_ATOMS: atom_id res chain seq x y z
N MET A 1 17.23 -63.47 -72.94
CA MET A 1 17.44 -63.40 -71.48
C MET A 1 17.04 -62.01 -70.99
N THR A 2 15.80 -61.88 -70.52
CA THR A 2 15.15 -60.60 -70.15
C THR A 2 15.09 -60.48 -68.63
N ARG A 3 15.81 -59.52 -68.04
CA ARG A 3 15.74 -59.23 -66.60
C ARG A 3 14.85 -57.99 -66.41
N SER A 4 13.57 -58.23 -66.15
CA SER A 4 12.59 -57.17 -65.91
C SER A 4 12.85 -56.47 -64.57
N PHE A 5 13.13 -55.17 -64.63
CA PHE A 5 13.09 -54.26 -63.48
C PHE A 5 11.66 -54.13 -62.97
N ARG A 6 11.46 -54.35 -61.66
CA ARG A 6 10.19 -54.07 -60.97
C ARG A 6 10.40 -52.87 -60.05
N PRO A 7 9.89 -51.67 -60.37
CA PRO A 7 9.88 -50.57 -59.41
C PRO A 7 8.81 -50.86 -58.35
N LYS A 8 9.25 -51.03 -57.09
CA LYS A 8 8.35 -51.11 -55.95
C LYS A 8 7.89 -49.70 -55.65
N LEU A 9 6.69 -49.35 -56.12
CA LEU A 9 6.02 -48.10 -55.80
C LEU A 9 5.80 -48.04 -54.28
N LEU A 10 6.59 -47.23 -53.58
CA LEU A 10 6.36 -46.88 -52.17
C LEU A 10 5.23 -45.84 -52.12
N ALA A 11 3.99 -46.29 -52.27
CA ALA A 11 2.83 -45.53 -51.85
C ALA A 11 2.79 -45.55 -50.30
N GLY A 12 3.59 -44.67 -49.70
CA GLY A 12 3.72 -44.52 -48.25
C GLY A 12 2.52 -43.79 -47.65
N GLY A 13 1.40 -44.48 -47.49
CA GLY A 13 0.39 -44.04 -46.52
C GLY A 13 0.98 -44.21 -45.12
N LEU A 14 1.02 -43.14 -44.32
CA LEU A 14 1.37 -43.21 -42.90
C LEU A 14 0.59 -44.37 -42.27
N THR A 15 1.31 -45.41 -41.82
CA THR A 15 0.67 -46.57 -41.19
C THR A 15 -0.20 -46.07 -40.03
N ARG A 16 -1.34 -46.72 -39.78
CA ARG A 16 -2.25 -46.31 -38.69
C ARG A 16 -1.50 -46.14 -37.36
N ALA A 17 -0.47 -46.96 -37.13
CA ALA A 17 0.47 -46.87 -36.02
C ALA A 17 1.25 -45.53 -36.00
N ALA A 18 1.84 -45.10 -37.12
CA ALA A 18 2.53 -43.81 -37.19
C ALA A 18 1.59 -42.63 -36.88
N ARG A 19 0.35 -42.69 -37.37
CA ARG A 19 -0.67 -41.68 -37.07
C ARG A 19 -1.06 -41.67 -35.59
N THR A 20 -1.22 -42.83 -34.95
CA THR A 20 -1.50 -42.90 -33.51
C THR A 20 -0.34 -42.36 -32.67
N TRP A 21 0.91 -42.68 -33.04
CA TRP A 21 2.08 -42.15 -32.33
C TRP A 21 2.23 -40.64 -32.45
N LEU A 22 1.92 -40.06 -33.61
CA LEU A 22 1.89 -38.60 -33.78
C LEU A 22 0.80 -37.93 -32.93
N LEU A 23 -0.38 -38.55 -32.82
CA LEU A 23 -1.46 -38.04 -31.97
C LEU A 23 -1.09 -38.10 -30.49
N VAL A 24 -0.50 -39.22 -30.04
CA VAL A 24 -0.03 -39.38 -28.66
C VAL A 24 1.09 -38.38 -28.34
N GLY A 25 2.07 -38.23 -29.23
CA GLY A 25 3.14 -37.25 -29.07
C GLY A 25 2.63 -35.81 -29.03
N GLY A 26 1.67 -35.47 -29.89
CA GLY A 26 1.01 -34.17 -29.88
C GLY A 26 0.26 -33.91 -28.58
N LEU A 27 -0.52 -34.87 -28.08
CA LEU A 27 -1.25 -34.75 -26.83
C LEU A 27 -0.30 -34.62 -25.63
N ALA A 28 0.81 -35.38 -25.61
CA ALA A 28 1.84 -35.28 -24.59
C ALA A 28 2.52 -33.90 -24.61
N ALA A 29 2.85 -33.36 -25.79
CA ALA A 29 3.43 -32.03 -25.92
C ALA A 29 2.48 -30.93 -25.39
N VAL A 30 1.18 -31.02 -25.69
CA VAL A 30 0.17 -30.11 -25.14
C VAL A 30 0.09 -30.22 -23.61
N GLY A 31 0.11 -31.45 -23.07
CA GLY A 31 0.11 -31.69 -21.63
C GLY A 31 1.33 -31.08 -20.92
N VAL A 32 2.53 -31.25 -21.49
CA VAL A 32 3.76 -30.64 -20.96
C VAL A 32 3.70 -29.12 -21.04
N LEU A 33 3.19 -28.56 -22.13
CA LEU A 33 3.03 -27.11 -22.26
C LEU A 33 2.08 -26.56 -21.20
N PHE A 34 0.99 -27.26 -20.91
CA PHE A 34 0.04 -26.87 -19.87
C PHE A 34 0.69 -26.90 -18.47
N LEU A 35 1.45 -27.96 -18.19
CA LEU A 35 2.22 -28.12 -16.95
C LEU A 35 3.38 -27.13 -16.81
N ALA A 36 3.92 -26.57 -17.88
CA ALA A 36 5.02 -25.61 -17.82
C ALA A 36 4.53 -24.15 -17.79
N VAL A 37 3.50 -23.83 -18.57
CA VAL A 37 2.95 -22.46 -18.66
C VAL A 37 2.18 -22.07 -17.40
N PHE A 38 1.47 -23.02 -16.79
CA PHE A 38 0.70 -22.76 -15.57
C PHE A 38 1.58 -22.38 -14.35
N PRO A 39 2.63 -23.14 -13.96
CA PRO A 39 3.49 -22.77 -12.84
C PRO A 39 4.38 -21.55 -13.11
N ALA A 40 4.70 -21.25 -14.38
CA ALA A 40 5.46 -20.05 -14.72
C ALA A 40 4.70 -18.76 -14.33
N ARG A 41 3.36 -18.76 -14.44
CA ARG A 41 2.53 -17.63 -13.99
C ARG A 41 2.51 -17.55 -12.46
N THR A 42 2.26 -18.68 -11.79
CA THR A 42 2.17 -18.73 -10.32
C THR A 42 3.48 -18.37 -9.62
N TYR A 43 4.63 -18.72 -10.20
CA TYR A 43 5.94 -18.41 -9.63
C TYR A 43 6.24 -16.90 -9.62
N LEU A 44 5.84 -16.17 -10.67
CA LEU A 44 6.00 -14.71 -10.75
C LEU A 44 5.07 -14.00 -9.76
N ASP A 45 3.81 -14.43 -9.68
CA ASP A 45 2.84 -13.87 -8.73
C ASP A 45 3.28 -14.09 -7.28
N LEU A 46 3.80 -15.28 -6.96
CA LEU A 46 4.30 -15.60 -5.63
C LEU A 46 5.52 -14.75 -5.24
N ARG A 47 6.38 -14.40 -6.21
CA ARG A 47 7.54 -13.51 -5.97
C ARG A 47 7.09 -12.08 -5.68
N HIS A 48 6.13 -11.55 -6.44
CA HIS A 48 5.59 -10.21 -6.20
C HIS A 48 4.85 -10.13 -4.86
N GLN A 49 4.02 -11.11 -4.53
CA GLN A 49 3.34 -11.18 -3.24
C GLN A 49 4.34 -11.23 -2.08
N ARG A 50 5.40 -12.04 -2.18
CA ARG A 50 6.46 -12.10 -1.16
C ARG A 50 7.16 -10.75 -0.99
N GLN A 51 7.50 -10.05 -2.07
CA GLN A 51 8.14 -8.75 -1.99
C GLN A 51 7.24 -7.68 -1.36
N GLN A 52 5.95 -7.67 -1.70
CA GLN A 52 4.97 -6.76 -1.09
C GLN A 52 4.82 -7.02 0.41
N MET A 53 4.71 -8.28 0.82
CA MET A 53 4.62 -8.65 2.24
C MET A 53 5.88 -8.25 3.02
N LEU A 54 7.07 -8.49 2.45
CA LEU A 54 8.33 -8.06 3.08
C LEU A 54 8.43 -6.53 3.21
N ALA A 55 7.95 -5.79 2.22
CA ALA A 55 7.89 -4.33 2.30
C ALA A 55 6.97 -3.87 3.43
N GLN A 56 5.79 -4.49 3.57
CA GLN A 56 4.85 -4.17 4.66
C GLN A 56 5.40 -4.48 6.05
N ILE A 57 6.10 -5.61 6.19
CA ILE A 57 6.78 -5.97 7.44
C ILE A 57 7.83 -4.91 7.77
N LYS A 58 8.67 -4.53 6.80
CA LYS A 58 9.70 -3.52 7.01
C LYS A 58 9.11 -2.17 7.40
N THR A 59 8.06 -1.69 6.73
CA THR A 59 7.43 -0.42 7.08
C THR A 59 6.84 -0.43 8.49
N THR A 60 6.27 -1.56 8.91
CA THR A 60 5.69 -1.72 10.24
C THR A 60 6.77 -1.77 11.32
N ASP A 61 7.87 -2.50 11.07
CA ASP A 61 9.01 -2.59 11.99
C ASP A 61 9.71 -1.23 12.16
N ASP A 62 9.90 -0.49 11.06
CA ASP A 62 10.47 0.87 11.08
C ASP A 62 9.58 1.82 11.91
N ALA A 63 8.25 1.73 11.77
CA ALA A 63 7.31 2.54 12.55
C ALA A 63 7.32 2.16 14.04
N ASN A 64 7.36 0.87 14.36
CA ASN A 64 7.43 0.39 15.74
C ASN A 64 8.71 0.89 16.43
N LYS A 65 9.87 0.79 15.77
CA LYS A 65 11.14 1.31 16.32
C LYS A 65 11.09 2.81 16.60
N ALA A 66 10.48 3.59 15.70
CA ALA A 66 10.32 5.03 15.91
C ALA A 66 9.41 5.33 17.11
N LEU A 67 8.35 4.55 17.31
CA LEU A 67 7.47 4.66 18.46
C LEU A 67 8.19 4.29 19.76
N ASP A 68 8.96 3.19 19.76
CA ASP A 68 9.72 2.75 20.93
C ASP A 68 10.75 3.80 21.37
N GLN A 69 11.46 4.40 20.42
CA GLN A 69 12.39 5.50 20.69
C GLN A 69 11.68 6.72 21.30
N ARG A 70 10.47 7.02 20.81
CA ARG A 70 9.67 8.12 21.34
C ARG A 70 9.16 7.82 22.74
N ILE A 71 8.68 6.60 22.99
CA ILE A 71 8.27 6.14 24.31
C ILE A 71 9.45 6.25 25.28
N ALA A 72 10.62 5.72 24.91
CA ALA A 72 11.83 5.79 25.73
C ALA A 72 12.19 7.24 26.08
N THR A 73 12.12 8.15 25.11
CA THR A 73 12.38 9.57 25.32
C THR A 73 11.36 10.21 26.27
N LEU A 74 10.06 9.98 26.02
CA LEU A 74 8.95 10.52 26.81
C LEU A 74 8.90 9.96 28.23
N HIS A 75 9.48 8.79 28.48
CA HIS A 75 9.57 8.19 29.81
C HIS A 75 10.72 8.76 30.66
N THR A 76 11.59 9.60 30.08
CA THR A 76 12.66 10.22 30.85
C THR A 76 12.13 11.36 31.73
N ASN A 77 12.63 11.47 32.97
CA ASN A 77 12.23 12.54 33.89
C ASN A 77 12.43 13.93 33.28
N ALA A 78 13.53 14.14 32.54
CA ALA A 78 13.83 15.41 31.89
C ALA A 78 12.76 15.81 30.87
N GLU A 79 12.31 14.87 30.03
CA GLU A 79 11.28 15.13 29.02
C GLU A 79 9.90 15.31 29.64
N ILE A 80 9.57 14.52 30.67
CA ILE A 80 8.35 14.67 31.46
C ILE A 80 8.29 16.07 32.07
N GLU A 81 9.38 16.50 32.73
CA GLU A 81 9.48 17.84 33.32
C GLU A 81 9.38 18.96 32.28
N ARG A 82 10.00 18.77 31.10
CA ARG A 82 9.92 19.74 30.00
C ARG A 82 8.48 19.89 29.52
N LEU A 83 7.76 18.80 29.32
CA LEU A 83 6.37 18.80 28.88
C LEU A 83 5.43 19.35 29.96
N ALA A 84 5.64 18.98 31.22
CA ALA A 84 4.89 19.47 32.38
C ALA A 84 4.96 21.00 32.47
N ARG A 85 6.15 21.59 32.30
CA ARG A 85 6.32 23.05 32.27
C ARG A 85 5.76 23.68 31.00
N ALA A 86 6.06 23.12 29.84
CA ALA A 86 5.73 23.73 28.55
C ALA A 86 4.23 23.70 28.22
N GLN A 87 3.53 22.62 28.57
CA GLN A 87 2.13 22.42 28.19
C GLN A 87 1.16 22.62 29.36
N TYR A 88 1.61 22.40 30.58
CA TYR A 88 0.73 22.40 31.76
C TYR A 88 1.10 23.47 32.79
N ASN A 89 2.15 24.28 32.55
CA ASN A 89 2.66 25.28 33.49
C ASN A 89 2.92 24.74 34.91
N LEU A 90 3.25 23.44 35.02
CA LEU A 90 3.55 22.82 36.30
C LEU A 90 4.95 23.24 36.77
N VAL A 91 5.09 23.50 38.07
CA VAL A 91 6.36 23.84 38.73
C VAL A 91 6.75 22.76 39.74
N ARG A 92 8.02 22.71 40.14
CA ARG A 92 8.45 21.70 41.14
C ARG A 92 7.85 22.01 42.52
N PRO A 93 7.71 20.99 43.40
CA PRO A 93 7.35 21.24 44.78
C PRO A 93 8.30 22.27 45.42
N GLY A 94 7.74 23.36 45.95
CA GLY A 94 8.48 24.48 46.55
C GLY A 94 8.81 25.64 45.61
N GLU A 95 8.52 25.53 44.32
CA GLU A 95 8.60 26.65 43.37
C GLU A 95 7.26 27.40 43.30
N GLU A 96 7.30 28.72 43.04
CA GLU A 96 6.10 29.54 42.82
C GLU A 96 5.94 29.94 41.35
N ALA A 97 4.74 29.74 40.81
CA ALA A 97 4.41 30.11 39.44
C ALA A 97 3.88 31.55 39.37
N TYR A 98 4.59 32.42 38.66
CA TYR A 98 4.17 33.80 38.40
C TYR A 98 3.60 33.92 36.97
N ALA A 99 2.36 34.39 36.86
CA ALA A 99 1.75 34.74 35.59
C ALA A 99 1.73 36.27 35.42
N ILE A 100 2.25 36.76 34.29
CA ILE A 100 2.13 38.17 33.95
C ILE A 100 0.71 38.39 33.44
N LEU A 101 -0.10 39.13 34.20
CA LEU A 101 -1.38 39.59 33.71
C LEU A 101 -1.14 40.52 32.51
N PRO A 102 -1.79 40.29 31.36
CA PRO A 102 -1.73 41.27 30.29
C PRO A 102 -2.21 42.61 30.82
N THR A 103 -1.55 43.70 30.41
CA THR A 103 -1.99 45.04 30.77
C THR A 103 -3.47 45.16 30.45
N ARG A 104 -4.27 45.66 31.40
CA ARG A 104 -5.71 45.76 31.27
C ARG A 104 -5.99 46.56 29.99
N GLN A 105 -6.43 45.89 28.93
CA GLN A 105 -6.83 46.59 27.71
C GLN A 105 -8.01 47.47 28.11
N ALA A 106 -7.84 48.80 27.98
CA ALA A 106 -8.95 49.71 28.14
C ALA A 106 -10.12 49.20 27.28
N PRO A 107 -11.39 49.28 27.76
CA PRO A 107 -12.53 48.82 27.00
C PRO A 107 -12.42 49.36 25.57
N ARG A 108 -12.30 48.45 24.61
CA ARG A 108 -12.26 48.83 23.19
C ARG A 108 -13.54 49.62 22.96
N ALA A 109 -13.42 50.92 22.69
CA ALA A 109 -14.54 51.73 22.25
C ALA A 109 -15.24 50.95 21.12
N PRO A 110 -16.58 50.84 21.13
CA PRO A 110 -17.30 50.04 20.14
C PRO A 110 -16.82 50.45 18.75
N GLY A 111 -16.15 49.52 18.08
CA GLY A 111 -15.73 49.72 16.71
C GLY A 111 -16.96 49.95 15.84
N PRO A 112 -16.82 50.66 14.70
CA PRO A 112 -17.93 50.81 13.75
C PRO A 112 -18.52 49.43 13.43
N PRO A 113 -19.85 49.32 13.29
CA PRO A 113 -20.52 48.03 13.10
C PRO A 113 -19.90 47.32 11.90
N THR A 114 -19.15 46.25 12.18
CA THR A 114 -18.63 45.38 11.13
C THR A 114 -19.81 44.62 10.57
N LYS A 115 -20.14 44.92 9.31
CA LYS A 115 -21.21 44.22 8.59
C LYS A 115 -20.93 42.71 8.66
N PRO A 116 -21.87 41.89 9.15
CA PRO A 116 -21.66 40.45 9.20
C PRO A 116 -21.44 39.95 7.77
N LYS A 117 -20.34 39.24 7.56
CA LYS A 117 -20.11 38.55 6.28
C LYS A 117 -21.25 37.56 6.08
N PRO A 118 -21.91 37.53 4.90
CA PRO A 118 -22.98 36.59 4.64
C PRO A 118 -22.42 35.18 4.75
N SER A 119 -22.83 34.47 5.81
CA SER A 119 -22.58 33.04 5.95
C SER A 119 -23.25 32.34 4.78
N PRO A 120 -22.56 31.41 4.08
CA PRO A 120 -23.22 30.56 3.10
C PRO A 120 -24.43 29.91 3.78
N GLY A 121 -25.60 30.12 3.18
CA GLY A 121 -26.84 29.50 3.64
C GLY A 121 -26.67 27.98 3.71
N TRP A 122 -27.60 27.31 4.40
CA TRP A 122 -27.55 25.86 4.60
C TRP A 122 -27.25 25.08 3.29
N LEU A 123 -27.80 25.53 2.16
CA LEU A 123 -27.51 24.96 0.83
C LEU A 123 -26.02 25.03 0.45
N GLY A 124 -25.32 26.14 0.70
CA GLY A 124 -23.89 26.26 0.36
C GLY A 124 -22.99 25.36 1.21
N ARG A 125 -23.41 25.02 2.43
CA ARG A 125 -22.65 24.13 3.33
C ARG A 125 -22.83 22.65 2.99
N THR A 126 -24.01 22.25 2.50
CA THR A 126 -24.29 20.86 2.16
C THR A 126 -23.70 20.47 0.80
N TRP A 127 -23.71 21.36 -0.20
CA TRP A 127 -23.12 21.09 -1.51
C TRP A 127 -21.60 20.84 -1.47
N ASN A 128 -20.87 21.55 -0.59
CA ASN A 128 -19.41 21.43 -0.51
C ASN A 128 -18.94 20.07 0.06
N ARG A 129 -19.79 19.33 0.77
CA ARG A 129 -19.49 17.99 1.30
C ARG A 129 -19.68 16.87 0.29
N ILE A 130 -20.57 17.06 -0.69
CA ILE A 130 -20.83 16.07 -1.73
C ILE A 130 -19.74 16.16 -2.80
N ALA A 131 -19.34 17.38 -3.15
CA ALA A 131 -18.29 17.61 -4.14
C ALA A 131 -16.89 17.16 -3.68
N SER A 132 -16.66 16.95 -2.38
CA SER A 132 -15.37 16.48 -1.85
C SER A 132 -15.23 14.94 -1.78
N ILE A 133 -16.24 14.19 -2.21
CA ILE A 133 -16.26 12.71 -2.19
C ILE A 133 -16.10 12.12 -3.60
N LEU A 134 -16.12 12.96 -4.64
CA LEU A 134 -15.65 12.64 -5.99
C LEU A 134 -14.23 13.18 -6.20
#